data_AF-A0AAE6YF33-F1
#
_entry.id   AF-A0AAE6YF33-F1
#
_cell.length_a   1.000
_cell.length_b   1.000
_cell.length_c   1.000
_cell.angle_alpha   90.00
_cell.angle_beta   90.00
_cell.angle_gamma   90.00
#
_symmetry.space_group_name_H-M   'P 1'
#
loop_
_entity.id
_entity.type
_entity.pdbx_description
1 polymer ?
#
loop_
_entity_poly.entity_id
_entity_poly.type
_entity_poly.pdbx_seq_one_letter_code
_entity_poly.pdbx_strand_id
1 'polypeptide(L)'
;MAYDWGSIQLSRTLLREVFTAAEKGAGSRGLDLSGQESMPPLTRLQLVGAHDNINALETQSPIPVTFTDKPERNGYYQVTSCQSTITEYRGEVLTADWQIGLDRLGTAGEVDLQSRLTGVVRLNDFGLSGERWHAPPIGHYGYYTGNSNPTTMTRTTAEGVMTVYRSVPAAAVPRWGCAPTDYLKGRARITDTTTPAAPIELEGIERAVPASAWALSNGLVNVTPGASGTLDVQAYTGGAWHSKEWNVSVAGSGASITSWDSASLLRNDPEQVIVRLTKSQSPGRATLDLSLRRGSRFVEGYLQTGTSATLAAYRSTLETNTSFAASGYVTATGNDGDGNRFACGSARTFTAHANGGVIKSSTTALDFWIGVAAGGGSAVSGDAATDLRNMYVACLPEATYAVRR
;
A
#
# COMPACT_ATOMS: atom_id res chain seq x y z
N MET A 1 21.26 -16.01 31.42
CA MET A 1 20.27 -16.30 30.35
C MET A 1 19.23 -15.21 30.44
N ALA A 2 19.09 -14.37 29.40
CA ALA A 2 17.94 -13.47 29.33
C ALA A 2 16.71 -14.33 29.02
N TYR A 3 15.67 -14.25 29.84
CA TYR A 3 14.41 -14.92 29.56
C TYR A 3 13.82 -14.32 28.28
N ASP A 4 13.61 -15.15 27.26
CA ASP A 4 12.86 -14.77 26.05
C ASP A 4 11.37 -15.02 26.34
N TRP A 5 10.62 -13.93 26.46
CA TRP A 5 9.21 -13.95 26.83
C TRP A 5 8.27 -14.27 25.65
N GLY A 6 8.83 -14.54 24.46
CA GLY A 6 8.07 -14.74 23.24
C GLY A 6 7.52 -13.42 22.68
N SER A 7 7.09 -13.47 21.42
CA SER A 7 6.47 -12.34 20.73
C SER A 7 5.30 -12.82 19.88
N ILE A 8 4.34 -11.91 19.73
CA ILE A 8 3.18 -12.11 18.88
C ILE A 8 3.16 -11.01 17.82
N GLN A 9 3.11 -11.42 16.55
CA GLN A 9 2.85 -10.54 15.43
C GLN A 9 1.35 -10.58 15.12
N LEU A 10 0.67 -9.46 15.32
CA LEU A 10 -0.74 -9.24 15.00
C LEU A 10 -0.82 -8.31 13.80
N SER A 11 -1.11 -8.85 12.61
CA SER A 11 -0.99 -8.06 11.38
C SER A 11 0.36 -7.33 11.35
N ARG A 12 0.41 -6.00 11.30
CA ARG A 12 1.65 -5.21 11.23
C ARG A 12 2.30 -4.94 12.59
N THR A 13 1.59 -5.23 13.67
CA THR A 13 2.00 -4.86 15.02
C THR A 13 2.69 -6.02 15.73
N LEU A 14 3.95 -5.83 16.10
CA LEU A 14 4.71 -6.77 16.93
C LEU A 14 4.54 -6.39 18.40
N LEU A 15 4.05 -7.32 19.21
CA LEU A 15 3.90 -7.17 20.66
C LEU A 15 4.73 -8.23 21.39
N ARG A 16 5.19 -7.88 22.58
CA ARG A 16 5.78 -8.80 23.54
C ARG A 16 4.67 -9.50 24.28
N GLU A 17 4.76 -10.81 24.41
CA GLU A 17 3.72 -11.57 25.07
C GLU A 17 3.83 -11.47 26.60
N VAL A 18 2.69 -11.37 27.28
CA VAL A 18 2.59 -11.60 28.72
C VAL A 18 1.63 -12.77 28.95
N PHE A 19 2.19 -13.94 29.27
CA PHE A 19 1.69 -15.21 29.86
C PHE A 19 0.29 -15.79 29.55
N THR A 20 -0.72 -15.02 29.17
CA THR A 20 -2.11 -15.50 29.14
C THR A 20 -2.72 -15.32 27.76
N ALA A 21 -2.81 -16.44 27.05
CA ALA A 21 -3.58 -16.58 25.83
C ALA A 21 -4.72 -17.56 26.11
N ALA A 22 -5.90 -17.02 26.43
CA ALA A 22 -7.06 -17.78 26.89
C ALA A 22 -7.95 -18.17 25.71
N GLU A 23 -8.07 -19.48 25.47
CA GLU A 23 -8.95 -20.02 24.44
C GLU A 23 -10.34 -20.30 25.02
N LYS A 24 -11.38 -19.84 24.32
CA LYS A 24 -12.78 -20.15 24.67
C LYS A 24 -13.21 -21.44 23.98
N GLY A 25 -13.76 -22.38 24.76
CA GLY A 25 -14.40 -23.59 24.24
C GLY A 25 -15.88 -23.38 23.92
N ALA A 26 -16.34 -23.99 22.81
CA ALA A 26 -17.70 -24.02 22.23
C ALA A 26 -18.07 -22.86 21.26
N GLY A 27 -18.57 -23.25 20.06
CA GLY A 27 -19.22 -22.37 19.06
C GLY A 27 -18.27 -21.48 18.25
N SER A 28 -17.42 -20.72 18.94
CA SER A 28 -16.42 -19.79 18.39
C SER A 28 -15.04 -20.17 18.92
N ARG A 29 -14.04 -20.32 18.04
CA ARG A 29 -12.63 -20.55 18.41
C ARG A 29 -12.01 -19.23 18.89
N GLY A 30 -12.57 -18.67 19.95
CA GLY A 30 -12.19 -17.37 20.49
C GLY A 30 -10.85 -17.43 21.24
N LEU A 31 -10.06 -16.36 21.12
CA LEU A 31 -8.76 -16.19 21.74
C LEU A 31 -8.68 -14.79 22.33
N ASP A 32 -8.59 -14.70 23.65
CA ASP A 32 -8.35 -13.44 24.35
C ASP A 32 -6.86 -13.32 24.69
N LEU A 33 -6.28 -12.18 24.34
CA LEU A 33 -4.88 -11.84 24.58
C LEU A 33 -4.82 -10.59 25.45
N SER A 34 -3.83 -10.52 26.34
CA SER A 34 -3.54 -9.33 27.12
C SER A 34 -2.05 -9.20 27.39
N GLY A 35 -1.56 -7.98 27.53
CA GLY A 35 -0.17 -7.74 27.90
C GLY A 35 0.13 -6.28 28.15
N GLN A 36 1.42 -5.99 28.27
CA GLN A 36 1.92 -4.65 28.54
C GLN A 36 3.21 -4.40 27.76
N GLU A 37 3.26 -3.27 27.07
CA GLU A 37 4.50 -2.70 26.55
C GLU A 37 5.01 -1.60 27.50
N SER A 38 6.32 -1.40 27.56
CA SER A 38 6.92 -0.41 28.49
C SER A 38 8.15 0.31 27.93
N MET A 39 8.35 1.53 28.44
CA MET A 39 9.57 2.32 28.29
C MET A 39 10.22 2.46 29.69
N PRO A 40 11.49 2.05 29.86
CA PRO A 40 12.28 1.19 28.96
C PRO A 40 11.69 -0.24 28.87
N PRO A 41 12.02 -1.03 27.82
CA PRO A 41 13.10 -0.79 26.85
C PRO A 41 12.68 -0.16 25.52
N LEU A 42 11.38 0.03 25.24
CA LEU A 42 10.97 0.79 24.06
C LEU A 42 11.27 2.28 24.25
N THR A 43 11.41 3.00 23.14
CA THR A 43 11.34 4.46 23.16
C THR A 43 9.89 4.91 23.36
N ARG A 44 9.67 6.13 23.87
CA ARG A 44 8.34 6.72 24.00
C ARG A 44 7.54 6.64 22.70
N LEU A 45 8.17 6.97 21.58
CA LEU A 45 7.53 7.03 20.27
C LEU A 45 7.11 5.63 19.79
N GLN A 46 7.94 4.61 20.02
CA GLN A 46 7.57 3.22 19.72
C GLN A 46 6.40 2.74 20.60
N LEU A 47 6.40 3.09 21.88
CA LEU A 47 5.33 2.69 22.80
C LEU A 47 3.98 3.35 22.45
N VAL A 48 3.98 4.65 22.16
CA VAL A 48 2.80 5.37 21.66
C VAL A 48 2.37 4.79 20.31
N GLY A 49 3.33 4.48 19.43
CA GLY A 49 3.06 3.82 18.16
C GLY A 49 2.36 2.48 18.29
N ALA A 50 2.81 1.64 19.23
CA ALA A 50 2.19 0.35 19.53
C ALA A 50 0.78 0.53 20.10
N HIS A 51 0.60 1.42 21.07
CA HIS A 51 -0.71 1.75 21.65
C HIS A 51 -1.72 2.16 20.56
N ASP A 52 -1.34 3.11 19.73
CA ASP A 52 -2.23 3.61 18.70
C ASP A 52 -2.49 2.54 17.61
N ASN A 53 -1.49 1.74 17.24
CA ASN A 53 -1.68 0.63 16.30
C ASN A 53 -2.67 -0.41 16.83
N ILE A 54 -2.61 -0.73 18.13
CA ILE A 54 -3.56 -1.64 18.77
C ILE A 54 -4.98 -1.06 18.68
N ASN A 55 -5.15 0.22 18.99
CA ASN A 55 -6.45 0.89 18.91
C ASN A 55 -6.98 1.05 17.48
N ALA A 56 -6.09 0.96 16.47
CA ALA A 56 -6.44 1.03 15.06
C ALA A 56 -6.58 -0.34 14.39
N LEU A 57 -6.41 -1.46 15.11
CA LEU A 57 -6.56 -2.80 14.54
C LEU A 57 -7.95 -2.99 13.93
N GLU A 58 -7.98 -3.29 12.63
CA GLU A 58 -9.22 -3.37 11.87
C GLU A 58 -10.05 -4.62 12.22
N THR A 59 -11.35 -4.44 12.42
CA THR A 59 -12.27 -5.49 12.89
C THR A 59 -13.00 -6.25 11.78
N GLN A 60 -12.72 -5.97 10.50
CA GLN A 60 -13.53 -6.49 9.37
C GLN A 60 -12.79 -7.41 8.38
N SER A 61 -11.46 -7.41 8.39
CA SER A 61 -10.62 -8.23 7.50
C SER A 61 -9.90 -9.34 8.29
N PRO A 62 -9.62 -10.50 7.67
CA PRO A 62 -8.80 -11.53 8.30
C PRO A 62 -7.37 -11.02 8.48
N ILE A 63 -6.83 -11.13 9.71
CA ILE A 63 -5.44 -10.80 10.01
C ILE A 63 -4.59 -12.06 10.20
N PRO A 64 -3.32 -12.07 9.74
CA PRO A 64 -2.38 -13.11 10.14
C PRO A 64 -1.97 -12.88 11.60
N VAL A 65 -1.96 -13.96 12.37
CA VAL A 65 -1.41 -13.96 13.73
C VAL A 65 -0.34 -15.04 13.84
N THR A 66 0.84 -14.65 14.30
CA THR A 66 1.96 -15.58 14.50
C THR A 66 2.61 -15.38 15.86
N PHE A 67 2.82 -16.48 16.57
CA PHE A 67 3.50 -16.57 17.85
C PHE A 67 4.88 -17.18 17.65
N THR A 68 5.89 -16.68 18.36
CA THR A 68 7.23 -17.29 18.34
C THR A 68 7.35 -18.49 19.26
N ASP A 69 6.59 -18.53 20.36
CA ASP A 69 6.68 -19.56 21.40
C ASP A 69 5.48 -20.54 21.41
N LYS A 70 4.38 -20.21 20.70
CA LYS A 70 3.16 -21.04 20.54
C LYS A 70 2.76 -21.23 19.08
N PRO A 71 3.66 -21.77 18.22
CA PRO A 71 3.44 -21.82 16.77
C PRO A 71 2.18 -22.60 16.35
N GLU A 72 1.67 -23.51 17.17
CA GLU A 72 0.41 -24.23 16.95
C GLU A 72 -0.83 -23.30 16.92
N ARG A 73 -0.70 -22.09 17.47
CA ARG A 73 -1.72 -21.04 17.45
C ARG A 73 -1.63 -20.15 16.21
N ASN A 74 -0.63 -20.33 15.35
CA ASN A 74 -0.53 -19.55 14.12
C ASN A 74 -1.75 -19.78 13.23
N GLY A 75 -2.26 -18.70 12.63
CA GLY A 75 -3.46 -18.79 11.80
C GLY A 75 -3.99 -17.44 11.36
N TYR A 76 -5.15 -17.48 10.73
CA TYR A 76 -5.94 -16.31 10.40
C TYR A 76 -7.02 -16.10 11.44
N TYR A 77 -7.17 -14.86 11.87
CA TYR A 77 -8.09 -14.45 12.92
C TYR A 77 -8.91 -13.25 12.48
N GLN A 78 -10.08 -13.10 13.06
CA GLN A 78 -10.87 -11.88 13.02
C GLN A 78 -10.69 -11.13 14.33
N VAL A 79 -10.42 -9.82 14.30
CA VAL A 79 -10.38 -9.01 15.51
C VAL A 79 -11.81 -8.73 15.97
N THR A 80 -12.13 -9.11 17.21
CA THR A 80 -13.45 -8.89 17.82
C THR A 80 -13.47 -7.72 18.79
N SER A 81 -12.32 -7.45 19.43
CA SER A 81 -12.11 -6.28 20.28
C SER A 81 -10.62 -5.95 20.35
N CYS A 82 -10.31 -4.67 20.48
CA CYS A 82 -8.96 -4.19 20.73
C CYS A 82 -9.04 -2.97 21.65
N GLN A 83 -8.14 -2.90 22.62
CA GLN A 83 -7.97 -1.72 23.45
C GLN A 83 -6.54 -1.65 23.96
N SER A 84 -6.03 -0.43 24.07
CA SER A 84 -4.81 -0.13 24.78
C SER A 84 -4.99 1.08 25.69
N THR A 85 -4.38 1.04 26.86
CA THR A 85 -4.38 2.12 27.86
C THR A 85 -2.95 2.55 28.14
N ILE A 86 -2.63 3.82 27.86
CA ILE A 86 -1.34 4.41 28.23
C ILE A 86 -1.39 4.90 29.68
N THR A 87 -0.40 4.51 30.47
CA THR A 87 -0.14 5.08 31.80
C THR A 87 1.22 5.77 31.81
N GLU A 88 1.23 7.06 32.08
CA GLU A 88 2.46 7.87 32.15
C GLU A 88 2.73 8.34 33.58
N TYR A 89 3.77 7.80 34.20
CA TYR A 89 4.36 8.36 35.39
C TYR A 89 5.43 9.36 34.96
N ARG A 90 5.12 10.65 35.12
CA ARG A 90 5.96 11.76 34.62
C ARG A 90 7.43 11.56 34.96
N GLY A 91 8.26 11.33 33.94
CA GLY A 91 9.71 11.26 34.05
C GLY A 91 10.28 9.91 34.50
N GLU A 92 9.45 8.89 34.71
CA GLU A 92 9.90 7.59 35.23
C GLU A 92 9.57 6.44 34.27
N VAL A 93 8.30 6.04 34.20
CA VAL A 93 7.84 4.87 33.47
C VAL A 93 6.63 5.24 32.62
N LEU A 94 6.66 4.78 31.37
CA LEU A 94 5.50 4.81 30.48
C LEU A 94 5.15 3.36 30.14
N THR A 95 3.90 2.99 30.34
CA THR A 95 3.38 1.66 29.95
C THR A 95 2.20 1.81 29.01
N ALA A 96 2.00 0.79 28.17
CA ALA A 96 0.79 0.61 27.38
C ALA A 96 0.24 -0.79 27.65
N ASP A 97 -0.74 -0.87 28.54
CA ASP A 97 -1.49 -2.10 28.78
C ASP A 97 -2.45 -2.34 27.63
N TRP A 98 -2.64 -3.58 27.21
CA TRP A 98 -3.48 -3.89 26.06
C TRP A 98 -4.26 -5.19 26.24
N GLN A 99 -5.42 -5.25 25.59
CA GLN A 99 -6.28 -6.42 25.52
C GLN A 99 -6.86 -6.54 24.11
N ILE A 100 -6.83 -7.75 23.56
CA ILE A 100 -7.24 -8.04 22.19
C ILE A 100 -8.03 -9.33 22.18
N GLY A 101 -9.28 -9.26 21.72
CA GLY A 101 -10.13 -10.41 21.46
C GLY A 101 -10.06 -10.80 19.99
N LEU A 102 -9.90 -12.09 19.72
CA LEU A 102 -9.78 -12.65 18.38
C LEU A 102 -10.72 -13.84 18.20
N ASP A 103 -11.24 -14.04 16.99
CA ASP A 103 -11.92 -15.27 16.57
C ASP A 103 -11.09 -16.00 15.53
N ARG A 104 -10.68 -17.24 15.80
CA ARG A 104 -9.87 -18.03 14.87
C ARG A 104 -10.70 -18.50 13.68
N LEU A 105 -10.33 -18.01 12.50
CA LEU A 105 -10.91 -18.41 11.22
C LEU A 105 -10.37 -19.80 10.82
N GLY A 106 -9.06 -19.99 10.95
CA GLY A 106 -8.38 -21.28 10.80
C GLY A 106 -6.88 -21.15 10.55
N THR A 107 -6.17 -22.27 10.53
CA THR A 107 -4.76 -22.37 10.15
C THR A 107 -4.58 -22.31 8.63
N ALA A 108 -3.34 -22.17 8.16
CA ALA A 108 -2.99 -22.25 6.74
C ALA A 108 -3.47 -23.55 6.05
N GLY A 109 -3.66 -24.63 6.82
CA GLY A 109 -4.16 -25.91 6.33
C GLY A 109 -5.69 -25.97 6.20
N GLU A 110 -6.41 -25.20 7.02
CA GLU A 110 -7.87 -25.25 7.16
C GLU A 110 -8.62 -24.24 6.29
N VAL A 111 -7.95 -23.14 5.89
CA VAL A 111 -8.56 -22.06 5.11
C VAL A 111 -7.79 -21.77 3.83
N ASP A 112 -8.52 -21.37 2.82
CA ASP A 112 -8.01 -20.55 1.72
C ASP A 112 -8.37 -19.09 1.95
N LEU A 113 -7.61 -18.22 1.32
CA LEU A 113 -7.91 -16.80 1.22
C LEU A 113 -8.56 -16.55 -0.14
N GLN A 114 -9.62 -15.76 -0.13
CA GLN A 114 -10.41 -15.42 -1.30
C GLN A 114 -10.31 -13.93 -1.55
N SER A 115 -9.76 -13.55 -2.71
CA SER A 115 -9.69 -12.17 -3.17
C SER A 115 -10.92 -11.82 -3.99
N ARG A 116 -11.78 -10.93 -3.48
CA ARG A 116 -12.91 -10.38 -4.22
C ARG A 116 -12.48 -9.12 -4.98
N LEU A 117 -12.19 -9.30 -6.27
CA LEU A 117 -11.87 -8.23 -7.20
C LEU A 117 -13.17 -7.60 -7.71
N THR A 118 -13.75 -6.73 -6.88
CA THR A 118 -15.06 -6.11 -7.16
C THR A 118 -14.90 -4.81 -7.96
N GLY A 119 -15.85 -4.52 -8.83
CA GLY A 119 -15.90 -3.27 -9.58
C GLY A 119 -15.86 -3.45 -11.10
N VAL A 120 -15.70 -2.33 -11.79
CA VAL A 120 -15.66 -2.25 -13.25
C VAL A 120 -14.38 -1.59 -13.72
N VAL A 121 -14.02 -1.87 -14.96
CA VAL A 121 -12.92 -1.16 -15.64
C VAL A 121 -13.20 0.33 -15.59
N ARG A 122 -12.15 1.13 -15.35
CA ARG A 122 -12.27 2.59 -15.28
C ARG A 122 -12.82 3.13 -16.58
N LEU A 123 -13.79 4.03 -16.45
CA LEU A 123 -14.21 4.85 -17.56
C LEU A 123 -13.00 5.65 -18.04
N ASN A 124 -12.67 5.46 -19.31
CA ASN A 124 -11.51 6.10 -19.92
C ASN A 124 -11.88 6.68 -21.28
N ASP A 125 -11.24 7.79 -21.61
CA ASP A 125 -11.54 8.56 -22.83
C ASP A 125 -10.81 7.98 -24.07
N PHE A 126 -10.10 6.85 -23.91
CA PHE A 126 -9.23 6.24 -24.92
C PHE A 126 -9.78 4.91 -25.47
N GLY A 127 -10.99 4.49 -25.06
CA GLY A 127 -11.63 3.26 -25.53
C GLY A 127 -10.91 1.96 -25.11
N LEU A 128 -10.14 2.00 -24.03
CA LEU A 128 -9.33 0.88 -23.55
C LEU A 128 -10.16 -0.09 -22.70
N SER A 129 -9.97 -1.39 -22.94
CA SER A 129 -10.55 -2.46 -22.11
C SER A 129 -9.81 -2.70 -20.79
N GLY A 130 -8.55 -2.24 -20.71
CA GLY A 130 -7.63 -2.55 -19.62
C GLY A 130 -7.26 -4.04 -19.52
N GLU A 131 -6.46 -4.38 -18.52
CA GLU A 131 -6.09 -5.75 -18.17
C GLU A 131 -6.26 -5.96 -16.65
N ARG A 132 -7.15 -6.88 -16.28
CA ARG A 132 -7.34 -7.26 -14.88
C ARG A 132 -6.15 -8.07 -14.41
N TRP A 133 -5.69 -7.79 -13.20
CA TRP A 133 -4.53 -8.43 -12.61
C TRP A 133 -4.71 -8.58 -11.10
N HIS A 134 -3.93 -9.46 -10.49
CA HIS A 134 -3.95 -9.70 -9.06
C HIS A 134 -2.59 -10.23 -8.61
N ALA A 135 -2.13 -9.78 -7.45
CA ALA A 135 -0.86 -10.17 -6.88
C ALA A 135 -1.06 -10.60 -5.43
N PRO A 136 -1.19 -11.91 -5.14
CA PRO A 136 -1.21 -12.41 -3.77
C PRO A 136 0.17 -12.21 -3.08
N PRO A 137 0.28 -12.39 -1.75
CA PRO A 137 1.54 -12.29 -1.02
C PRO A 137 2.64 -13.19 -1.59
N ILE A 138 3.89 -12.80 -1.32
CA ILE A 138 5.05 -13.66 -1.59
C ILE A 138 4.90 -14.93 -0.74
N GLY A 139 5.05 -16.11 -1.35
CA GLY A 139 4.89 -17.40 -0.66
C GLY A 139 3.46 -17.96 -0.66
N HIS A 140 2.51 -17.31 -1.35
CA HIS A 140 1.21 -17.94 -1.61
C HIS A 140 1.35 -19.22 -2.48
N TYR A 141 0.32 -20.07 -2.43
CA TYR A 141 0.24 -21.32 -3.20
C TYR A 141 -1.21 -21.62 -3.59
N GLY A 142 -1.41 -22.60 -4.48
CA GLY A 142 -2.76 -23.10 -4.82
C GLY A 142 -3.69 -22.05 -5.46
N TYR A 143 -3.14 -21.14 -6.27
CA TYR A 143 -3.91 -20.07 -6.90
C TYR A 143 -4.96 -20.62 -7.88
N TYR A 144 -6.23 -20.39 -7.59
CA TYR A 144 -7.38 -20.95 -8.29
C TYR A 144 -8.37 -19.86 -8.72
N THR A 145 -8.78 -19.89 -9.99
CA THR A 145 -9.72 -18.93 -10.60
C THR A 145 -10.89 -19.60 -11.33
N GLY A 146 -11.20 -20.85 -11.01
CA GLY A 146 -12.19 -21.63 -11.76
C GLY A 146 -11.57 -22.39 -12.93
N ASN A 147 -12.26 -22.39 -14.08
CA ASN A 147 -11.86 -23.15 -15.28
C ASN A 147 -10.86 -22.42 -16.18
N SER A 148 -10.38 -21.26 -15.76
CA SER A 148 -9.47 -20.40 -16.51
C SER A 148 -8.15 -20.26 -15.77
N ASN A 149 -7.04 -20.23 -16.52
CA ASN A 149 -5.70 -20.02 -16.00
C ASN A 149 -5.18 -18.64 -16.44
N PRO A 150 -5.08 -17.67 -15.51
CA PRO A 150 -4.45 -16.38 -15.78
C PRO A 150 -2.98 -16.60 -16.17
N THR A 151 -2.45 -15.73 -17.03
CA THR A 151 -1.02 -15.70 -17.30
C THR A 151 -0.28 -15.19 -16.07
N THR A 152 1.01 -15.52 -15.94
CA THR A 152 1.81 -15.08 -14.78
C THR A 152 3.06 -14.37 -15.23
N MET A 153 3.55 -13.49 -14.36
CA MET A 153 4.90 -12.95 -14.42
C MET A 153 5.45 -12.85 -12.99
N THR A 154 6.76 -12.69 -12.87
CA THR A 154 7.42 -12.44 -11.59
C THR A 154 8.00 -11.04 -11.55
N ARG A 155 7.96 -10.42 -10.37
CA ARG A 155 8.60 -9.13 -10.07
C ARG A 155 9.47 -9.29 -8.84
N THR A 156 10.74 -8.93 -8.94
CA THR A 156 11.63 -8.87 -7.78
C THR A 156 11.32 -7.60 -6.99
N THR A 157 10.76 -7.77 -5.81
CA THR A 157 10.51 -6.71 -4.82
C THR A 157 11.71 -6.59 -3.88
N ALA A 158 11.77 -5.54 -3.07
CA ALA A 158 12.73 -5.40 -1.98
C ALA A 158 12.62 -6.51 -0.90
N GLU A 159 11.51 -7.26 -0.85
CA GLU A 159 11.26 -8.34 0.12
C GLU A 159 11.33 -9.75 -0.49
N GLY A 160 11.64 -9.86 -1.79
CA GLY A 160 11.70 -11.12 -2.51
C GLY A 160 10.88 -11.13 -3.80
N VAL A 161 10.79 -12.30 -4.44
CA VAL A 161 10.12 -12.46 -5.73
C VAL A 161 8.61 -12.63 -5.53
N MET A 162 7.83 -11.75 -6.14
CA MET A 162 6.37 -11.80 -6.14
C MET A 162 5.84 -12.27 -7.50
N THR A 163 4.80 -13.10 -7.50
CA THR A 163 4.07 -13.48 -8.71
C THR A 163 2.88 -12.55 -8.91
N VAL A 164 2.74 -12.02 -10.12
CA VAL A 164 1.57 -11.25 -10.56
C VAL A 164 0.80 -12.09 -11.58
N TYR A 165 -0.47 -12.34 -11.29
CA TYR A 165 -1.41 -12.97 -12.19
C TYR A 165 -2.05 -11.90 -13.06
N ARG A 166 -2.01 -12.14 -14.37
CA ARG A 166 -2.42 -11.22 -15.42
C ARG A 166 -3.57 -11.80 -16.21
N SER A 167 -4.34 -10.92 -16.84
CA SER A 167 -5.56 -11.29 -17.55
C SER A 167 -6.53 -12.12 -16.69
N VAL A 168 -6.71 -11.72 -15.43
CA VAL A 168 -7.64 -12.38 -14.50
C VAL A 168 -9.08 -12.24 -15.04
N PRO A 169 -9.84 -13.34 -15.21
CA PRO A 169 -11.17 -13.28 -15.80
C PRO A 169 -12.15 -12.42 -14.99
N ALA A 170 -13.12 -11.84 -15.69
CA ALA A 170 -13.99 -10.84 -15.08
C ALA A 170 -14.89 -11.36 -13.94
N ALA A 171 -15.28 -12.63 -14.02
CA ALA A 171 -16.11 -13.30 -13.02
C ALA A 171 -15.27 -14.13 -12.01
N ALA A 172 -13.95 -14.13 -12.15
CA ALA A 172 -13.10 -14.91 -11.27
C ALA A 172 -13.01 -14.26 -9.88
N VAL A 173 -13.06 -15.08 -8.85
CA VAL A 173 -12.80 -14.69 -7.47
C VAL A 173 -11.63 -15.55 -6.98
N PRO A 174 -10.38 -15.11 -7.20
CA PRO A 174 -9.20 -15.92 -6.91
C PRO A 174 -9.21 -16.48 -5.48
N ARG A 175 -8.90 -17.76 -5.36
CA ARG A 175 -8.63 -18.43 -4.08
C ARG A 175 -7.19 -18.89 -4.03
N TRP A 176 -6.55 -18.81 -2.87
CA TRP A 176 -5.15 -19.17 -2.71
C TRP A 176 -4.86 -19.46 -1.23
N GLY A 177 -3.87 -20.31 -0.98
CA GLY A 177 -3.34 -20.55 0.36
C GLY A 177 -2.11 -19.68 0.62
N CYS A 178 -1.87 -19.35 1.88
CA CYS A 178 -0.64 -18.65 2.31
C CYS A 178 -0.38 -18.95 3.78
N ALA A 179 0.88 -19.16 4.16
CA ALA A 179 1.24 -19.25 5.56
C ALA A 179 1.06 -17.88 6.23
N PRO A 180 0.52 -17.78 7.46
CA PRO A 180 0.37 -16.51 8.17
C PRO A 180 1.66 -15.69 8.28
N THR A 181 2.81 -16.36 8.42
CA THR A 181 4.15 -15.73 8.45
C THR A 181 4.54 -15.06 7.14
N ASP A 182 3.92 -15.44 6.02
CA ASP A 182 4.23 -14.95 4.68
C ASP A 182 3.22 -13.93 4.18
N TYR A 183 2.03 -13.84 4.80
CA TYR A 183 0.91 -13.00 4.32
C TYR A 183 1.27 -11.52 4.15
N LEU A 184 2.19 -11.02 4.97
CA LEU A 184 2.64 -9.63 4.93
C LEU A 184 3.77 -9.39 3.92
N LYS A 185 4.41 -10.42 3.37
CA LYS A 185 5.52 -10.24 2.42
C LYS A 185 5.02 -9.64 1.10
N GLY A 186 5.65 -8.53 0.70
CA GLY A 186 5.28 -7.76 -0.48
C GLY A 186 3.98 -6.95 -0.32
N ARG A 187 3.45 -6.81 0.90
CA ARG A 187 2.24 -5.99 1.17
C ARG A 187 2.42 -4.53 0.77
N ALA A 188 1.31 -3.86 0.48
CA ALA A 188 1.23 -2.41 0.56
C ALA A 188 1.27 -1.99 2.04
N ARG A 189 2.06 -0.96 2.34
CA ARG A 189 2.22 -0.39 3.68
C ARG A 189 2.44 1.11 3.64
N ILE A 190 2.03 1.76 4.72
CA ILE A 190 2.43 3.12 5.07
C ILE A 190 3.26 3.06 6.35
N THR A 191 4.34 3.81 6.37
CA THR A 191 5.28 3.85 7.48
C THR A 191 5.49 5.29 7.91
N ASP A 192 5.33 5.59 9.19
CA ASP A 192 5.76 6.84 9.80
C ASP A 192 7.30 6.83 9.91
N THR A 193 7.93 7.80 9.26
CA THR A 193 9.38 7.94 9.17
C THR A 193 9.92 9.11 9.98
N THR A 194 9.10 9.70 10.86
CA THR A 194 9.51 10.79 11.77
C THR A 194 10.73 10.41 12.60
N THR A 195 10.90 9.13 12.94
CA THR A 195 12.11 8.58 13.57
C THR A 195 12.78 7.57 12.63
N PRO A 196 13.77 7.98 11.81
CA PRO A 196 14.38 7.10 10.80
C PRO A 196 15.03 5.83 11.37
N ALA A 197 15.51 5.87 12.62
CA ALA A 197 16.13 4.72 13.28
C ALA A 197 15.11 3.68 13.79
N ALA A 198 13.84 4.06 13.91
CA ALA A 198 12.77 3.22 14.43
C ALA A 198 11.43 3.57 13.75
N PRO A 199 11.32 3.37 12.43
CA PRO A 199 10.10 3.68 11.70
C PRO A 199 8.95 2.80 12.18
N ILE A 200 7.73 3.34 12.19
CA ILE A 200 6.54 2.62 12.65
C ILE A 200 5.65 2.35 11.44
N GLU A 201 5.41 1.08 11.13
CA GLU A 201 4.37 0.71 10.18
C GLU A 201 3.00 0.90 10.82
N LEU A 202 2.11 1.64 10.16
CA LEU A 202 0.82 2.02 10.75
C LEU A 202 -0.22 0.94 10.49
N GLU A 203 -1.10 0.73 11.48
CA GLU A 203 -2.27 -0.15 11.37
C GLU A 203 -3.56 0.65 11.19
N GLY A 204 -4.55 0.07 10.50
CA GLY A 204 -5.87 0.69 10.31
C GLY A 204 -5.84 2.06 9.62
N ILE A 205 -6.93 2.81 9.77
CA ILE A 205 -7.11 4.14 9.15
C ILE A 205 -7.22 5.30 10.17
N GLU A 206 -7.48 5.00 11.44
CA GLU A 206 -7.72 5.99 12.49
C GLU A 206 -6.41 6.44 13.17
N ARG A 207 -5.37 6.69 12.37
CA ARG A 207 -4.03 7.06 12.82
C ARG A 207 -3.62 8.40 12.26
N ALA A 208 -2.94 9.19 13.09
CA ALA A 208 -2.24 10.37 12.62
C ALA A 208 -1.11 9.94 11.67
N VAL A 209 -1.05 10.59 10.51
CA VAL A 209 0.07 10.47 9.58
C VAL A 209 0.74 11.84 9.52
N PRO A 210 2.05 11.94 9.79
CA PRO A 210 2.75 13.22 9.63
C PRO A 210 2.63 13.70 8.18
N ALA A 211 2.51 15.01 7.93
CA ALA A 211 2.33 15.50 6.56
C ALA A 211 3.58 15.30 5.68
N SER A 212 4.77 15.29 6.29
CA SER A 212 6.07 15.33 5.60
C SER A 212 7.01 14.17 5.96
N ALA A 213 6.60 13.22 6.79
CA ALA A 213 7.48 12.16 7.30
C ALA A 213 6.82 10.77 7.23
N TRP A 214 6.52 10.34 6.01
CA TRP A 214 5.94 9.02 5.76
C TRP A 214 6.54 8.35 4.52
N ALA A 215 6.37 7.04 4.41
CA ALA A 215 6.73 6.25 3.24
C ALA A 215 5.58 5.31 2.86
N LEU A 216 5.07 5.41 1.64
CA LEU A 216 4.06 4.52 1.06
C LEU A 216 4.77 3.53 0.14
N SER A 217 4.76 2.23 0.47
CA SER A 217 5.50 1.23 -0.30
C SER A 217 4.75 -0.08 -0.48
N ASN A 218 5.05 -0.80 -1.56
CA ASN A 218 4.65 -2.19 -1.80
C ASN A 218 5.86 -3.10 -2.11
N GLY A 219 7.07 -2.63 -1.82
CA GLY A 219 8.33 -3.30 -2.16
C GLY A 219 8.76 -3.19 -3.63
N LEU A 220 7.93 -2.66 -4.54
CA LEU A 220 8.25 -2.39 -5.95
C LEU A 220 8.29 -0.90 -6.27
N VAL A 221 7.38 -0.15 -5.64
CA VAL A 221 7.29 1.29 -5.63
C VAL A 221 7.38 1.75 -4.18
N ASN A 222 8.09 2.85 -3.96
CA ASN A 222 8.12 3.56 -2.70
C ASN A 222 7.87 5.04 -2.99
N VAL A 223 6.97 5.68 -2.24
CA VAL A 223 6.67 7.10 -2.36
C VAL A 223 6.93 7.77 -1.03
N THR A 224 7.76 8.79 -1.04
CA THR A 224 8.07 9.61 0.14
C THR A 224 7.86 11.09 -0.17
N PRO A 225 7.44 11.92 0.79
CA PRO A 225 7.49 13.37 0.64
C PRO A 225 8.91 13.81 0.29
N GLY A 226 9.05 14.48 -0.85
CA GLY A 226 10.29 15.12 -1.25
C GLY A 226 10.41 16.53 -0.66
N ALA A 227 11.54 17.19 -0.94
CA ALA A 227 11.71 18.58 -0.57
C ALA A 227 10.65 19.45 -1.28
N SER A 228 10.17 20.50 -0.61
CA SER A 228 9.20 21.44 -1.17
C SER A 228 7.94 20.78 -1.73
N GLY A 229 7.33 19.83 -1.01
CA GLY A 229 6.00 19.28 -1.33
C GLY A 229 5.93 18.35 -2.54
N THR A 230 7.07 18.07 -3.17
CA THR A 230 7.22 17.06 -4.23
C THR A 230 6.97 15.66 -3.68
N LEU A 231 6.78 14.71 -4.60
CA LEU A 231 6.73 13.29 -4.30
C LEU A 231 7.99 12.63 -4.87
N ASP A 232 8.85 12.09 -4.02
CA ASP A 232 9.90 11.19 -4.48
C ASP A 232 9.30 9.81 -4.72
N VAL A 233 9.16 9.45 -6.01
CA VAL A 233 8.64 8.15 -6.42
C VAL A 233 9.82 7.29 -6.83
N GLN A 234 10.07 6.26 -6.05
CA GLN A 234 11.17 5.34 -6.20
C GLN A 234 10.69 4.00 -6.74
N ALA A 235 11.49 3.39 -7.61
CA ALA A 235 11.24 2.09 -8.19
C ALA A 235 12.31 1.07 -7.77
N TYR A 236 11.91 -0.15 -7.41
CA TYR A 236 12.83 -1.25 -7.14
C TYR A 236 12.77 -2.28 -8.27
N THR A 237 13.81 -2.37 -9.10
CA THR A 237 13.84 -3.28 -10.27
C THR A 237 14.80 -4.46 -10.10
N GLY A 238 15.11 -4.85 -8.85
CA GLY A 238 15.89 -6.06 -8.55
C GLY A 238 17.26 -5.83 -7.90
N GLY A 239 17.55 -4.62 -7.41
CA GLY A 239 18.81 -4.34 -6.71
C GLY A 239 18.71 -3.16 -5.75
N ALA A 240 18.55 -1.95 -6.28
CA ALA A 240 18.44 -0.72 -5.48
C ALA A 240 17.12 0.00 -5.75
N TRP A 241 16.81 0.99 -4.90
CA TRP A 241 15.73 1.94 -5.14
C TRP A 241 16.23 3.06 -6.06
N HIS A 242 15.49 3.31 -7.13
CA HIS A 242 15.80 4.32 -8.15
C HIS A 242 14.80 5.46 -8.06
N SER A 243 15.26 6.64 -7.65
CA SER A 243 14.43 7.81 -7.32
C SER A 243 14.12 8.69 -8.53
N LYS A 244 12.88 9.17 -8.58
CA LYS A 244 12.43 10.21 -9.49
C LYS A 244 11.45 11.14 -8.76
N GLU A 245 11.82 12.41 -8.56
CA GLU A 245 10.93 13.44 -7.99
C GLU A 245 9.82 13.92 -8.95
N TRP A 246 8.61 14.08 -8.40
CA TRP A 246 7.43 14.55 -9.12
C TRP A 246 6.81 15.77 -8.42
N ASN A 247 6.59 16.82 -9.19
CA ASN A 247 5.76 17.95 -8.82
C ASN A 247 4.29 17.60 -8.96
N VAL A 248 3.50 18.10 -8.02
CA VAL A 248 2.04 18.16 -8.12
C VAL A 248 1.64 19.64 -8.12
N SER A 249 0.73 20.02 -9.01
CA SER A 249 0.32 21.42 -9.16
C SER A 249 -1.18 21.57 -9.37
N VAL A 250 -1.72 22.66 -8.82
CA VAL A 250 -3.08 23.15 -9.02
C VAL A 250 -3.14 24.45 -9.83
N ALA A 251 -2.01 24.91 -10.35
CA ALA A 251 -1.89 26.14 -11.14
C ALA A 251 -0.95 25.96 -12.35
N GLY A 252 -0.86 24.73 -12.89
CA GLY A 252 0.05 24.37 -13.98
C GLY A 252 1.53 24.41 -13.58
N SER A 253 2.42 24.52 -14.56
CA SER A 253 3.87 24.37 -14.35
C SER A 253 4.54 25.52 -13.58
N GLY A 254 3.84 26.65 -13.39
CA GLY A 254 4.40 27.87 -12.79
C GLY A 254 4.31 27.95 -11.27
N ALA A 255 3.53 27.08 -10.62
CA ALA A 255 3.34 27.09 -9.16
C ALA A 255 2.93 25.70 -8.64
N SER A 256 3.91 24.80 -8.47
CA SER A 256 3.70 23.51 -7.81
C SER A 256 3.39 23.69 -6.32
N ILE A 257 2.73 22.68 -5.73
CA ILE A 257 2.50 22.61 -4.30
C ILE A 257 3.85 22.45 -3.60
N THR A 258 4.21 23.42 -2.76
CA THR A 258 5.50 23.46 -2.06
C THR A 258 5.48 22.82 -0.67
N SER A 259 4.30 22.49 -0.15
CA SER A 259 4.13 21.74 1.10
C SER A 259 2.70 21.22 1.22
N TRP A 260 2.52 20.17 2.01
CA TRP A 260 1.22 19.62 2.41
C TRP A 260 0.93 20.01 3.86
N ASP A 261 -0.32 20.35 4.15
CA ASP A 261 -0.72 20.79 5.49
C ASP A 261 -1.08 19.59 6.39
N SER A 262 -1.58 18.51 5.79
CA SER A 262 -1.92 17.27 6.52
C SER A 262 -1.85 16.03 5.64
N ALA A 263 -1.69 14.86 6.28
CA ALA A 263 -1.85 13.54 5.68
C ALA A 263 -2.85 12.70 6.51
N SER A 264 -3.63 11.85 5.85
CA SER A 264 -4.58 10.93 6.52
C SER A 264 -4.73 9.63 5.74
N LEU A 265 -4.97 8.51 6.41
CA LEU A 265 -5.24 7.23 5.76
C LEU A 265 -6.72 7.12 5.40
N LEU A 266 -7.00 6.74 4.16
CA LEU A 266 -8.35 6.41 3.69
C LEU A 266 -8.56 4.89 3.60
N ARG A 267 -7.47 4.14 3.45
CA ARG A 267 -7.46 2.67 3.37
C ARG A 267 -6.07 2.17 3.73
N ASN A 268 -5.97 1.07 4.44
CA ASN A 268 -4.68 0.52 4.85
C ASN A 268 -4.71 -1.02 4.90
N ASP A 269 -5.15 -1.68 3.84
CA ASP A 269 -5.08 -3.14 3.74
C ASP A 269 -3.71 -3.59 3.22
N PRO A 270 -3.26 -4.82 3.51
CA PRO A 270 -2.05 -5.40 2.91
C PRO A 270 -2.08 -5.44 1.38
N GLU A 271 -3.27 -5.46 0.77
CA GLU A 271 -3.48 -5.44 -0.68
C GLU A 271 -3.44 -4.03 -1.26
N GLN A 272 -3.88 -3.02 -0.49
CA GLN A 272 -3.99 -1.63 -0.96
C GLN A 272 -3.94 -0.63 0.19
N VAL A 273 -3.10 0.39 0.02
CA VAL A 273 -3.03 1.56 0.91
C VAL A 273 -3.40 2.81 0.14
N ILE A 274 -4.20 3.69 0.76
CA ILE A 274 -4.56 5.01 0.23
C ILE A 274 -4.26 6.07 1.29
N VAL A 275 -3.36 6.99 0.96
CA VAL A 275 -3.07 8.18 1.78
C VAL A 275 -3.60 9.42 1.07
N ARG A 276 -4.28 10.29 1.83
CA ARG A 276 -4.74 11.59 1.36
C ARG A 276 -3.86 12.69 1.91
N LEU A 277 -3.34 13.53 1.04
CA LEU A 277 -2.65 14.76 1.37
C LEU A 277 -3.61 15.95 1.14
N THR A 278 -3.58 16.91 2.04
CA THR A 278 -4.43 18.12 1.93
C THR A 278 -3.56 19.38 1.93
N LYS A 279 -3.90 20.32 1.04
CA LYS A 279 -3.31 21.65 0.99
C LYS A 279 -4.40 22.72 0.97
N SER A 280 -4.37 23.63 1.93
CA SER A 280 -5.25 24.78 2.00
C SER A 280 -5.00 25.71 0.82
N GLN A 281 -6.07 26.28 0.28
CA GLN A 281 -6.06 27.26 -0.80
C GLN A 281 -6.90 28.46 -0.38
N SER A 282 -6.69 29.61 -1.00
CA SER A 282 -7.50 30.80 -0.75
C SER A 282 -8.20 31.24 -2.03
N PRO A 283 -9.49 30.89 -2.23
CA PRO A 283 -10.34 30.06 -1.36
C PRO A 283 -10.15 28.53 -1.56
N GLY A 284 -10.58 27.75 -0.56
CA GLY A 284 -10.79 26.31 -0.70
C GLY A 284 -9.61 25.43 -0.28
N ARG A 285 -9.49 24.25 -0.92
CA ARG A 285 -8.40 23.30 -0.68
C ARG A 285 -8.12 22.45 -1.92
N ALA A 286 -6.93 21.90 -1.98
CA ALA A 286 -6.54 20.81 -2.85
C ALA A 286 -6.38 19.53 -2.04
N THR A 287 -6.81 18.40 -2.59
CA THR A 287 -6.57 17.07 -2.01
C THR A 287 -5.92 16.17 -3.04
N LEU A 288 -4.91 15.42 -2.61
CA LEU A 288 -4.27 14.39 -3.42
C LEU A 288 -4.39 13.05 -2.73
N ASP A 289 -5.08 12.11 -3.37
CA ASP A 289 -5.12 10.73 -2.91
C ASP A 289 -4.05 9.93 -3.66
N LEU A 290 -3.14 9.31 -2.92
CA LEU A 290 -2.15 8.38 -3.45
C LEU A 290 -2.55 6.97 -3.07
N SER A 291 -2.78 6.12 -4.07
CA SER A 291 -3.17 4.73 -3.91
C SER A 291 -2.07 3.82 -4.42
N LEU A 292 -1.61 2.89 -3.58
CA LEU A 292 -0.63 1.88 -3.93
C LEU A 292 -1.16 0.48 -3.62
N ARG A 293 -1.00 -0.43 -4.57
CA ARG A 293 -1.50 -1.82 -4.49
C ARG A 293 -0.34 -2.79 -4.42
N ARG A 294 -0.51 -3.90 -3.72
CA ARG A 294 0.42 -5.05 -3.74
C ARG A 294 0.72 -5.43 -5.19
N GLY A 295 2.00 -5.63 -5.50
CA GLY A 295 2.45 -6.04 -6.82
C GLY A 295 2.42 -4.97 -7.91
N SER A 296 1.88 -3.77 -7.69
CA SER A 296 1.89 -2.69 -8.69
C SER A 296 3.29 -2.12 -8.95
N ARG A 297 3.57 -1.74 -10.21
CA ARG A 297 4.76 -0.97 -10.64
C ARG A 297 4.50 0.53 -10.75
N PHE A 298 3.31 0.96 -10.35
CA PHE A 298 2.88 2.35 -10.36
C PHE A 298 2.13 2.70 -9.08
N VAL A 299 2.24 3.96 -8.68
CA VAL A 299 1.33 4.61 -7.72
C VAL A 299 0.25 5.33 -8.51
N GLU A 300 -0.96 5.32 -7.98
CA GLU A 300 -2.11 6.02 -8.56
C GLU A 300 -2.34 7.32 -7.81
N GLY A 301 -2.67 8.39 -8.53
CA GLY A 301 -2.95 9.70 -7.98
C GLY A 301 -4.34 10.18 -8.37
N TYR A 302 -5.03 10.85 -7.44
CA TYR A 302 -6.26 11.57 -7.72
C TYR A 302 -6.19 12.95 -7.07
N LEU A 303 -5.92 13.97 -7.89
CA LEU A 303 -5.82 15.36 -7.48
C LEU A 303 -7.16 16.05 -7.68
N GLN A 304 -7.66 16.74 -6.66
CA GLN A 304 -8.90 17.50 -6.71
C GLN A 304 -8.75 18.89 -6.13
N THR A 305 -9.57 19.81 -6.63
CA THR A 305 -9.69 21.19 -6.15
C THR A 305 -11.17 21.62 -6.18
N GLY A 306 -11.51 22.66 -5.42
CA GLY A 306 -12.90 23.17 -5.35
C GLY A 306 -13.35 24.00 -6.56
N THR A 307 -12.42 24.48 -7.38
CA THR A 307 -12.69 25.35 -8.53
C THR A 307 -11.87 24.91 -9.74
N SER A 308 -12.39 25.14 -10.93
CA SER A 308 -11.69 24.81 -12.18
C SER A 308 -10.31 25.46 -12.23
N ALA A 309 -9.27 24.66 -12.45
CA ALA A 309 -7.88 25.10 -12.50
C ALA A 309 -7.08 24.27 -13.52
N THR A 310 -5.78 24.55 -13.61
CA THR A 310 -4.84 23.74 -14.39
C THR A 310 -4.12 22.78 -13.44
N LEU A 311 -4.48 21.51 -13.51
CA LEU A 311 -3.95 20.46 -12.65
C LEU A 311 -2.82 19.71 -13.37
N ALA A 312 -1.74 19.38 -12.65
CA ALA A 312 -0.62 18.65 -13.23
C ALA A 312 0.09 17.72 -12.24
N ALA A 313 0.63 16.62 -12.76
CA ALA A 313 1.61 15.76 -12.11
C ALA A 313 2.75 15.51 -13.10
N TYR A 314 3.95 16.00 -12.79
CA TYR A 314 5.07 16.02 -13.74
C TYR A 314 6.43 15.92 -13.05
N ARG A 315 7.44 15.46 -13.78
CA ARG A 315 8.81 15.33 -13.29
C ARG A 315 9.38 16.68 -12.87
N SER A 316 10.05 16.71 -11.73
CA SER A 316 10.77 17.90 -11.26
C SER A 316 11.89 18.31 -12.22
N THR A 317 12.60 17.32 -12.78
CA THR A 317 13.64 17.51 -13.78
C THR A 317 13.13 17.11 -15.15
N LEU A 318 13.41 17.94 -16.16
CA LEU A 318 13.08 17.63 -17.56
C LEU A 318 13.69 16.30 -17.99
N GLU A 319 12.84 15.41 -18.49
CA GLU A 319 13.23 14.15 -19.11
C GLU A 319 12.50 14.02 -20.45
N THR A 320 13.26 13.86 -21.54
CA THR A 320 12.70 13.78 -22.90
C THR A 320 11.71 12.62 -22.98
N ASN A 321 10.51 12.93 -23.45
CA ASN A 321 9.38 12.03 -23.38
C ASN A 321 8.55 12.08 -24.65
N THR A 322 7.77 11.03 -24.85
CA THR A 322 6.82 10.92 -25.94
C THR A 322 5.47 10.51 -25.40
N SER A 323 4.42 10.94 -26.09
CA SER A 323 3.06 10.47 -25.92
C SER A 323 2.54 10.11 -27.30
N PHE A 324 2.19 8.85 -27.48
CA PHE A 324 1.51 8.44 -28.70
C PHE A 324 0.08 8.96 -28.65
N ALA A 325 -0.42 9.53 -29.75
CA ALA A 325 -1.80 10.01 -29.82
C ALA A 325 -2.77 8.89 -29.41
N ALA A 326 -3.75 9.21 -28.55
CA ALA A 326 -4.74 8.27 -27.98
C ALA A 326 -4.17 7.13 -27.12
N SER A 327 -2.90 7.15 -26.70
CA SER A 327 -2.33 6.07 -25.91
C SER A 327 -2.77 6.05 -24.45
N GLY A 328 -3.18 7.18 -23.88
CA GLY A 328 -3.48 7.32 -22.46
C GLY A 328 -2.26 7.38 -21.55
N TYR A 329 -1.04 7.53 -22.10
CA TYR A 329 0.19 7.64 -21.31
C TYR A 329 1.31 8.44 -21.99
N VAL A 330 2.28 8.83 -21.17
CA VAL A 330 3.56 9.48 -21.51
C VAL A 330 4.68 8.61 -20.97
N THR A 331 5.75 8.45 -21.74
CA THR A 331 6.92 7.69 -21.32
C THR A 331 8.22 8.34 -21.79
N ALA A 332 9.31 8.10 -21.07
CA ALA A 332 10.64 8.54 -21.51
C ALA A 332 10.99 7.96 -22.88
N THR A 333 11.68 8.73 -23.72
CA THR A 333 12.15 8.25 -25.02
C THR A 333 13.40 7.38 -24.91
N GLY A 334 14.24 7.65 -23.92
CA GLY A 334 15.47 6.92 -23.63
C GLY A 334 15.40 6.21 -22.28
N ASN A 335 16.22 5.17 -22.11
CA ASN A 335 16.41 4.55 -20.81
C ASN A 335 17.21 5.49 -19.89
N ASP A 336 16.93 5.46 -18.59
CA ASP A 336 17.79 6.08 -17.58
C ASP A 336 19.05 5.23 -17.32
N GLY A 337 19.88 5.69 -16.39
CA GLY A 337 21.14 5.02 -16.04
C GLY A 337 20.96 3.57 -15.56
N ASP A 338 19.75 3.21 -15.15
CA ASP A 338 19.40 1.89 -14.64
C ASP A 338 18.68 1.03 -15.69
N GLY A 339 18.63 1.51 -16.94
CA GLY A 339 17.99 0.81 -18.05
C GLY A 339 16.46 0.91 -18.05
N ASN A 340 15.87 1.72 -17.16
CA ASN A 340 14.43 1.86 -16.99
C ASN A 340 13.89 3.08 -17.72
N ARG A 341 12.57 3.18 -17.85
CA ARG A 341 11.88 4.39 -18.34
C ARG A 341 10.79 4.77 -17.36
N PHE A 342 10.60 6.06 -17.11
CA PHE A 342 9.36 6.47 -16.46
C PHE A 342 8.18 6.24 -17.41
N ALA A 343 7.03 5.93 -16.82
CA ALA A 343 5.75 5.91 -17.50
C ALA A 343 4.70 6.53 -16.58
N CYS A 344 3.84 7.36 -17.14
CA CYS A 344 2.75 7.98 -16.40
C CYS A 344 1.58 8.22 -17.35
N GLY A 345 0.38 8.41 -16.83
CA GLY A 345 -0.78 8.61 -17.67
C GLY A 345 -2.02 8.92 -16.86
N SER A 346 -3.16 8.91 -17.53
CA SER A 346 -4.48 9.17 -16.95
C SER A 346 -5.52 8.33 -17.70
N ALA A 347 -6.63 7.99 -17.07
CA ALA A 347 -7.77 7.40 -17.79
C ALA A 347 -8.52 8.47 -18.58
N ARG A 348 -8.35 9.75 -18.23
CA ARG A 348 -8.99 10.89 -18.89
C ARG A 348 -8.06 11.54 -19.90
N THR A 349 -8.64 12.25 -20.86
CA THR A 349 -7.91 13.14 -21.77
C THR A 349 -7.02 14.12 -21.00
N PHE A 350 -5.77 14.25 -21.45
CA PHE A 350 -4.75 15.12 -20.88
C PHE A 350 -3.77 15.58 -21.98
N THR A 351 -2.96 16.58 -21.68
CA THR A 351 -1.82 16.99 -22.50
C THR A 351 -0.51 16.55 -21.84
N ALA A 352 0.44 16.02 -22.61
CA ALA A 352 1.74 15.65 -22.07
C ALA A 352 2.49 16.90 -21.57
N HIS A 353 3.02 16.83 -20.36
CA HIS A 353 3.81 17.92 -19.80
C HIS A 353 5.23 17.91 -20.39
N ALA A 354 5.80 19.08 -20.70
CA ALA A 354 7.13 19.18 -21.31
C ALA A 354 8.23 18.45 -20.53
N ASN A 355 8.24 18.56 -19.20
CA ASN A 355 9.19 17.85 -18.32
C ASN A 355 8.98 16.32 -18.26
N GLY A 356 7.87 15.81 -18.78
CA GLY A 356 7.38 14.44 -18.55
C GLY A 356 6.31 14.44 -17.48
N GLY A 357 5.10 13.96 -17.83
CA GLY A 357 3.95 14.02 -16.93
C GLY A 357 2.64 14.28 -17.65
N VAL A 358 1.59 14.48 -16.87
CA VAL A 358 0.25 14.80 -17.36
C VAL A 358 -0.19 16.17 -16.84
N ILE A 359 -0.81 16.96 -17.71
CA ILE A 359 -1.42 18.25 -17.36
C ILE A 359 -2.81 18.35 -17.99
N LYS A 360 -3.76 18.92 -17.25
CA LYS A 360 -5.12 19.15 -17.69
C LYS A 360 -5.58 20.53 -17.26
N SER A 361 -5.96 21.36 -18.23
CA SER A 361 -6.51 22.69 -17.99
C SER A 361 -8.01 22.64 -17.74
N SER A 362 -8.52 23.69 -17.09
CA SER A 362 -9.95 23.93 -16.86
C SER A 362 -10.71 22.73 -16.27
N THR A 363 -10.13 22.11 -15.24
CA THR A 363 -10.72 20.95 -14.55
C THR A 363 -10.66 21.12 -13.04
N THR A 364 -11.58 20.46 -12.33
CA THR A 364 -11.57 20.36 -10.86
C THR A 364 -10.89 19.09 -10.37
N ALA A 365 -10.65 18.11 -11.25
CA ALA A 365 -10.01 16.84 -10.91
C ALA A 365 -9.08 16.32 -12.02
N LEU A 366 -8.04 15.61 -11.60
CA LEU A 366 -7.09 14.90 -12.45
C LEU A 366 -6.74 13.56 -11.80
N ASP A 367 -7.15 12.47 -12.44
CA ASP A 367 -6.62 11.14 -12.16
C ASP A 367 -5.32 10.93 -12.93
N PHE A 368 -4.37 10.27 -12.29
CA PHE A 368 -3.12 9.90 -12.94
C PHE A 368 -2.52 8.62 -12.34
N TRP A 369 -1.49 8.11 -12.99
CA TRP A 369 -0.59 7.12 -12.43
C TRP A 369 0.85 7.48 -12.77
N ILE A 370 1.76 7.11 -11.88
CA ILE A 370 3.21 7.29 -12.03
C ILE A 370 3.86 5.94 -11.76
N GLY A 371 4.66 5.46 -12.70
CA GLY A 371 5.35 4.19 -12.56
C GLY A 371 6.61 4.08 -13.40
N VAL A 372 7.12 2.86 -13.46
CA VAL A 372 8.36 2.53 -14.15
C VAL A 372 8.12 1.40 -15.15
N ALA A 373 8.54 1.61 -16.40
CA ALA A 373 8.72 0.52 -17.34
C ALA A 373 10.08 -0.14 -17.08
N ALA A 374 10.06 -1.25 -16.31
CA ALA A 374 11.27 -1.93 -15.87
C ALA A 374 11.97 -2.62 -17.05
N GLY A 375 13.25 -2.32 -17.28
CA GLY A 375 13.97 -2.71 -18.51
C GLY A 375 13.73 -1.78 -19.70
N GLY A 376 12.97 -0.69 -19.51
CA GLY A 376 12.84 0.42 -20.45
C GLY A 376 12.33 -0.03 -21.83
N GLY A 377 13.13 0.21 -22.87
CA GLY A 377 12.80 -0.21 -24.24
C GLY A 377 12.70 -1.72 -24.47
N SER A 378 13.22 -2.53 -23.55
CA SER A 378 13.21 -4.00 -23.59
C SER A 378 12.39 -4.60 -22.46
N ALA A 379 11.45 -3.83 -21.90
CA ALA A 379 10.59 -4.29 -20.82
C ALA A 379 9.82 -5.56 -21.22
N VAL A 380 9.83 -6.55 -20.34
CA VAL A 380 9.03 -7.76 -20.51
C VAL A 380 7.54 -7.44 -20.42
N SER A 381 6.70 -8.30 -21.01
CA SER A 381 5.25 -8.10 -20.94
C SER A 381 4.78 -8.07 -19.49
N GLY A 382 3.99 -7.05 -19.17
CA GLY A 382 3.51 -6.72 -17.83
C GLY A 382 4.27 -5.57 -17.19
N ASP A 383 5.53 -5.34 -17.58
CA ASP A 383 6.33 -4.20 -17.14
C ASP A 383 6.51 -3.13 -18.24
N ALA A 384 6.07 -3.37 -19.48
CA ALA A 384 6.06 -2.34 -20.52
C ALA A 384 5.03 -1.24 -20.20
N ALA A 385 5.30 0.01 -20.61
CA ALA A 385 4.43 1.16 -20.32
C ALA A 385 2.96 0.95 -20.75
N THR A 386 2.73 0.29 -21.88
CA THR A 386 1.40 -0.09 -22.37
C THR A 386 0.68 -1.07 -21.44
N ASP A 387 1.40 -2.05 -20.89
CA ASP A 387 0.84 -3.02 -19.95
C ASP A 387 0.49 -2.34 -18.62
N LEU A 388 1.36 -1.47 -18.10
CA LEU A 388 1.10 -0.70 -16.89
C LEU A 388 -0.16 0.17 -17.01
N ARG A 389 -0.33 0.84 -18.16
CA ARG A 389 -1.57 1.56 -18.47
C ARG A 389 -2.78 0.64 -18.45
N ASN A 390 -2.70 -0.53 -19.10
CA ASN A 390 -3.83 -1.47 -19.13
C ASN A 390 -4.18 -1.95 -17.72
N MET A 391 -3.17 -2.27 -16.91
CA MET A 391 -3.31 -2.63 -15.50
C MET A 391 -3.90 -1.51 -14.65
N TYR A 392 -3.55 -0.25 -14.92
CA TYR A 392 -4.15 0.92 -14.27
C TYR A 392 -5.64 1.07 -14.63
N VAL A 393 -6.00 0.91 -15.91
CA VAL A 393 -7.38 1.05 -16.39
C VAL A 393 -8.30 -0.02 -15.79
N ALA A 394 -7.79 -1.24 -15.56
CA ALA A 394 -8.57 -2.35 -15.00
C ALA A 394 -8.10 -2.81 -13.62
N CYS A 395 -7.51 -1.92 -12.81
CA CYS A 395 -7.25 -2.21 -11.41
C CYS A 395 -8.56 -2.17 -10.62
N LEU A 396 -8.89 -3.28 -9.97
CA LEU A 396 -10.14 -3.44 -9.23
C LEU A 396 -9.89 -3.35 -7.73
N PRO A 397 -10.77 -2.71 -6.96
CA PRO A 397 -10.82 -2.89 -5.51
C PRO A 397 -10.80 -4.36 -5.12
N GLU A 398 -9.90 -4.69 -4.20
CA GLU A 398 -9.77 -6.03 -3.63
C GLU A 398 -10.30 -6.04 -2.20
N ALA A 399 -10.94 -7.12 -1.79
CA ALA A 399 -11.19 -7.44 -0.39
C ALA A 399 -10.91 -8.92 -0.17
N THR A 400 -10.10 -9.23 0.85
CA THR A 400 -9.66 -10.59 1.15
C THR A 400 -10.50 -11.19 2.26
N TYR A 401 -10.92 -12.45 2.10
CA TYR A 401 -11.71 -13.18 3.09
C TYR A 401 -11.09 -14.55 3.33
N ALA A 402 -11.15 -15.05 4.56
CA ALA A 402 -10.86 -16.45 4.82
C ALA A 402 -12.09 -17.31 4.47
N VAL A 403 -11.90 -18.36 3.69
CA VAL A 403 -12.91 -19.36 3.35
C VAL A 403 -12.42 -20.73 3.78
N ARG A 404 -13.29 -21.55 4.38
CA ARG A 404 -12.92 -22.93 4.73
C ARG A 404 -12.67 -23.73 3.45
N ARG A 405 -11.62 -24.56 3.49
CA ARG A 405 -11.33 -25.52 2.43
C ARG A 405 -12.36 -26.62 2.32
#